data_AF-A0A9X1VCY6-F1
#
_entry.id   AF-A0A9X1VCY6-F1
#
_cell.length_a   1.000
_cell.length_b   1.000
_cell.length_c   1.000
_cell.angle_alpha   90.00
_cell.angle_beta   90.00
_cell.angle_gamma   90.00
#
_symmetry.space_group_name_H-M   'P 1'
#
loop_
_entity.id
_entity.type
_entity.pdbx_description
1 polymer ?
#
loop_
_entity_poly.entity_id
_entity_poly.type
_entity_poly.pdbx_seq_one_letter_code
_entity_poly.pdbx_strand_id
1 'polypeptide(L)'
;MRIALAILLNAALLAMLLPWLRRQWHWATANGWRWIFTVGLGLRVGVGLWRGLTLKFDAAYMTQVGNTVTRLLWDGELYILVQSITTFPDGHGAMIYQSTSNTWMLIKVLALLNFLSVSQGWLNALYLSLFAFIGCWVLSRILAERFLPTGAGVVAFLLWPSVWFWATGISKEAALLGSGAWLTARVVERLYPIPNCGEAKSTSLFWWWLGTLALAYLHFHMRYFFATPLLVVLCSIAFSHWLRRYRLTRPYRVQVIALATALGAIAWLAPQVSVAFRMNKFTSQVVRVYAFEVSHTIGRPHLEYPNLHPTIESIAAHAPLAVVNALTRPWLGETKQTFYLAAGLENAALLILFALFGLAAMHGCIGKLPVGLSIGLGLFCLMVAFLIGLTTPNLGSLSRYRSELLPFLLLLLLQNNYAVKLLKYLRLNRVNMNRLR
;
A
#
# COMPACT_ATOMS: atom_id res chain seq x y z
N MET A 1 17.07 31.92 -8.67
CA MET A 1 17.14 31.14 -7.42
C MET A 1 16.41 29.79 -7.48
N ARG A 2 15.11 29.73 -7.86
CA ARG A 2 14.31 28.49 -7.86
C ARG A 2 14.91 27.34 -8.69
N ILE A 3 15.35 27.61 -9.92
CA ILE A 3 15.94 26.60 -10.82
C ILE A 3 17.26 26.06 -10.26
N ALA A 4 18.13 26.94 -9.75
CA ALA A 4 19.41 26.54 -9.15
C ALA A 4 19.21 25.61 -7.94
N LEU A 5 18.25 25.94 -7.06
CA LEU A 5 17.87 25.07 -5.94
C LEU A 5 17.36 23.71 -6.44
N ALA A 6 16.48 23.70 -7.44
CA ALA A 6 15.95 22.46 -8.00
C ALA A 6 17.05 21.58 -8.61
N ILE A 7 18.02 22.16 -9.34
CA ILE A 7 19.18 21.44 -9.88
C ILE A 7 19.99 20.82 -8.73
N LEU A 8 20.29 21.60 -7.68
CA LEU A 8 21.05 21.11 -6.52
C LEU A 8 20.32 19.96 -5.81
N LEU A 9 19.02 20.09 -5.55
CA LEU A 9 18.22 19.06 -4.90
C LEU A 9 18.13 17.78 -5.75
N ASN A 10 17.97 17.91 -7.07
CA ASN A 10 17.98 16.76 -7.97
C ASN A 10 19.36 16.10 -8.06
N ALA A 11 20.45 16.88 -8.06
CA ALA A 11 21.80 16.35 -8.00
C ALA A 11 22.04 15.55 -6.71
N ALA A 12 21.57 16.06 -5.56
CA ALA A 12 21.62 15.35 -4.28
C ALA A 12 20.77 14.07 -4.31
N LEU A 13 19.55 14.14 -4.86
CA LEU A 13 18.68 12.96 -5.03
C LEU A 13 19.35 11.89 -5.90
N LEU A 14 19.95 12.27 -7.02
CA LEU A 14 20.68 11.36 -7.91
C LEU A 14 21.92 10.77 -7.22
N ALA A 15 22.65 11.56 -6.44
CA ALA A 15 23.79 11.09 -5.66
C ALA A 15 23.40 10.01 -4.63
N MET A 16 22.16 10.03 -4.12
CA MET A 16 21.61 8.97 -3.27
C MET A 16 21.05 7.78 -4.08
N LEU A 17 20.32 8.07 -5.15
CA LEU A 17 19.59 7.08 -5.94
C LEU A 17 20.52 6.20 -6.78
N LEU A 18 21.54 6.77 -7.44
CA LEU A 18 22.43 6.04 -8.34
C LEU A 18 23.22 4.93 -7.62
N PRO A 19 23.86 5.17 -6.46
CA PRO A 19 24.50 4.09 -5.71
C PRO A 19 23.52 3.02 -5.27
N TRP A 20 22.30 3.41 -4.87
CA TRP A 20 21.26 2.44 -4.50
C TRP A 20 20.84 1.58 -5.71
N LEU A 21 20.55 2.19 -6.85
CA LEU A 21 20.21 1.49 -8.10
C LEU A 21 21.32 0.54 -8.53
N ARG A 22 22.59 0.96 -8.49
CA ARG A 22 23.74 0.10 -8.79
C ARG A 22 23.78 -1.11 -7.86
N ARG A 23 23.57 -0.92 -6.55
CA ARG A 23 23.50 -2.05 -5.59
C ARG A 23 22.34 -2.99 -5.90
N GLN A 24 21.15 -2.48 -6.23
CA GLN A 24 20.02 -3.32 -6.62
C GLN A 24 20.31 -4.08 -7.92
N TRP A 25 20.96 -3.45 -8.88
CA TRP A 25 21.35 -4.05 -10.15
C TRP A 25 22.37 -5.19 -9.98
N HIS A 26 23.36 -5.00 -9.11
CA HIS A 26 24.34 -6.04 -8.76
C HIS A 26 23.70 -7.18 -7.97
N TRP A 27 22.76 -6.89 -7.06
CA TRP A 27 21.97 -7.91 -6.37
C TRP A 27 21.13 -8.73 -7.36
N ALA A 28 20.55 -8.08 -8.38
CA ALA A 28 19.70 -8.72 -9.38
C ALA A 28 20.46 -9.59 -10.41
N THR A 29 21.75 -9.87 -10.21
CA THR A 29 22.61 -10.63 -11.13
C THR A 29 22.14 -12.06 -11.41
N ALA A 30 21.38 -12.69 -10.51
CA ALA A 30 20.82 -14.02 -10.73
C ALA A 30 19.65 -13.99 -11.73
N ASN A 31 19.54 -15.05 -12.54
CA ASN A 31 18.63 -15.12 -13.69
C ASN A 31 17.18 -14.67 -13.37
N GLY A 32 16.62 -13.87 -14.29
CA GLY A 32 15.27 -13.28 -14.22
C GLY A 32 15.19 -11.95 -13.45
N TRP A 33 15.99 -11.75 -12.41
CA TRP A 33 15.85 -10.59 -11.52
C TRP A 33 16.16 -9.25 -12.18
N ARG A 34 17.19 -9.15 -13.03
CA ARG A 34 17.47 -7.93 -13.80
C ARG A 34 16.30 -7.54 -14.69
N TRP A 35 15.70 -8.52 -15.36
CA TRP A 35 14.57 -8.29 -16.24
C TRP A 35 13.34 -7.80 -15.46
N ILE A 36 13.05 -8.41 -14.31
CA ILE A 36 11.96 -7.93 -13.43
C ILE A 36 12.25 -6.53 -12.88
N PHE A 37 13.51 -6.25 -12.52
CA PHE A 37 13.90 -4.93 -12.06
C PHE A 37 13.67 -3.87 -13.14
N THR A 38 14.15 -4.11 -14.38
CA THR A 38 13.98 -3.15 -15.48
C THR A 38 12.52 -3.01 -15.89
N VAL A 39 11.79 -4.13 -16.03
CA VAL A 39 10.37 -4.12 -16.43
C VAL A 39 9.52 -3.47 -15.35
N GLY A 40 9.69 -3.83 -14.08
CA GLY A 40 8.94 -3.25 -12.97
C GLY A 40 9.20 -1.75 -12.81
N LEU A 41 10.46 -1.31 -12.93
CA LEU A 41 10.82 0.10 -12.90
C LEU A 41 10.25 0.84 -14.11
N GLY A 42 10.45 0.29 -15.31
CA GLY A 42 9.99 0.87 -16.58
C GLY A 42 8.47 1.02 -16.65
N LEU A 43 7.72 0.01 -16.20
CA LEU A 43 6.26 0.07 -16.12
C LEU A 43 5.81 1.19 -15.18
N ARG A 44 6.32 1.23 -13.95
CA ARG A 44 5.88 2.23 -12.96
C ARG A 44 6.26 3.65 -13.35
N VAL A 45 7.47 3.84 -13.86
CA VAL A 45 7.96 5.15 -14.31
C VAL A 45 7.25 5.58 -15.59
N GLY A 46 7.14 4.71 -16.59
CA GLY A 46 6.49 5.02 -17.86
C GLY A 46 5.02 5.38 -17.70
N VAL A 47 4.27 4.58 -16.93
CA VAL A 47 2.85 4.84 -16.66
C VAL A 47 2.69 6.07 -15.77
N GLY A 48 3.58 6.24 -14.79
CA GLY A 48 3.63 7.46 -13.96
C GLY A 48 3.82 8.73 -14.78
N LEU A 49 4.77 8.72 -15.71
CA LEU A 49 5.03 9.83 -16.62
C LEU A 49 3.83 10.09 -17.54
N TRP A 50 3.27 9.06 -18.16
CA TRP A 50 2.09 9.20 -19.01
C TRP A 50 0.90 9.82 -18.26
N ARG A 51 0.62 9.34 -17.05
CA ARG A 51 -0.43 9.90 -16.18
C ARG A 51 -0.08 11.30 -15.67
N GLY A 52 1.20 11.60 -15.50
CA GLY A 52 1.71 12.92 -15.11
C GLY A 52 1.64 13.96 -16.22
N LEU A 53 1.80 13.54 -17.48
CA LEU A 53 1.59 14.38 -18.66
C LEU A 53 0.10 14.62 -18.94
N THR A 54 -0.77 13.71 -18.49
CA THR A 54 -2.23 13.78 -18.67
C THR A 54 -2.95 13.89 -17.34
N LEU A 55 -2.65 14.94 -16.57
CA LEU A 55 -3.30 15.18 -15.28
C LEU A 55 -4.82 15.33 -15.45
N LYS A 56 -5.58 14.52 -14.70
CA LYS A 56 -7.04 14.53 -14.70
C LYS A 56 -7.57 14.55 -13.27
N PHE A 57 -8.73 15.18 -13.09
CA PHE A 57 -9.52 15.15 -11.85
C PHE A 57 -8.67 15.48 -10.60
N ASP A 58 -8.74 14.62 -9.58
CA ASP A 58 -7.98 14.63 -8.33
C ASP A 58 -6.50 15.06 -8.48
N ALA A 59 -5.79 14.50 -9.46
CA ALA A 59 -4.37 14.75 -9.65
C ALA A 59 -4.11 16.19 -10.12
N ALA A 60 -4.94 16.71 -11.03
CA ALA A 60 -4.86 18.08 -11.49
C ALA A 60 -5.18 19.06 -10.34
N TYR A 61 -6.25 18.78 -9.59
CA TYR A 61 -6.64 19.58 -8.44
C TYR A 61 -5.55 19.63 -7.35
N MET A 62 -5.02 18.48 -6.93
CA MET A 62 -3.95 18.44 -5.91
C MET A 62 -2.66 19.10 -6.40
N THR A 63 -2.37 19.06 -7.70
CA THR A 63 -1.24 19.79 -8.29
C THR A 63 -1.46 21.29 -8.22
N GLN A 64 -2.65 21.77 -8.57
CA GLN A 64 -2.99 23.20 -8.51
C GLN A 64 -2.87 23.75 -7.08
N VAL A 65 -3.49 23.08 -6.11
CA VAL A 65 -3.43 23.50 -4.70
C VAL A 65 -2.01 23.36 -4.16
N GLY A 66 -1.29 22.29 -4.51
CA GLY A 66 0.12 22.08 -4.16
C GLY A 66 1.01 23.21 -4.66
N ASN A 67 0.77 23.73 -5.86
CA ASN A 67 1.50 24.88 -6.41
C ASN A 67 1.21 26.17 -5.62
N THR A 68 -0.02 26.37 -5.16
CA THR A 68 -0.35 27.49 -4.25
C THR A 68 0.37 27.35 -2.91
N VAL A 69 0.34 26.17 -2.28
CA VAL A 69 1.08 25.92 -1.03
C VAL A 69 2.57 26.13 -1.23
N THR A 70 3.15 25.71 -2.36
CA THR A 70 4.57 25.92 -2.66
C THR A 70 4.92 27.40 -2.71
N ARG A 71 4.05 28.25 -3.29
CA ARG A 71 4.26 29.70 -3.31
C ARG A 71 4.32 30.27 -1.89
N LEU A 72 3.38 29.90 -1.04
CA LEU A 72 3.37 30.32 0.37
C LEU A 72 4.64 29.86 1.12
N LEU A 73 5.15 28.65 0.82
CA LEU A 73 6.41 28.19 1.39
C LEU A 73 7.62 29.02 0.91
N TRP A 74 7.63 29.46 -0.34
CA TRP A 74 8.66 30.39 -0.83
C TRP A 74 8.60 31.75 -0.13
N ASP A 75 7.41 32.17 0.29
CA ASP A 75 7.17 33.43 1.01
C ASP A 75 7.47 33.28 2.53
N GLY A 76 7.91 32.10 2.99
CA GLY A 76 8.31 31.83 4.37
C GLY A 76 7.20 31.26 5.27
N GLU A 77 6.02 30.97 4.73
CA GLU A 77 4.86 30.49 5.49
C GLU A 77 4.92 28.99 5.83
N LEU A 78 5.98 28.56 6.53
CA LEU A 78 6.18 27.14 6.90
C LEU A 78 5.08 26.58 7.81
N TYR A 79 4.37 27.45 8.54
CA TYR A 79 3.31 27.06 9.47
C TYR A 79 2.17 26.29 8.79
N ILE A 80 1.94 26.49 7.49
CA ILE A 80 0.89 25.82 6.72
C ILE A 80 1.05 24.29 6.67
N LEU A 81 2.28 23.79 6.86
CA LEU A 81 2.57 22.36 6.91
C LEU A 81 2.13 21.73 8.24
N VAL A 82 1.98 22.51 9.31
CA VAL A 82 1.72 22.01 10.67
C VAL A 82 0.31 22.35 11.15
N GLN A 83 -0.35 23.35 10.53
CA GLN A 83 -1.70 23.75 10.89
C GLN A 83 -2.71 22.59 10.90
N SER A 84 -3.59 22.63 11.91
CA SER A 84 -4.67 21.68 12.11
C SER A 84 -5.81 21.87 11.10
N ILE A 85 -6.08 23.12 10.74
CA ILE A 85 -7.08 23.54 9.76
C ILE A 85 -6.45 24.60 8.87
N THR A 86 -6.54 24.42 7.56
CA THR A 86 -6.07 25.39 6.57
C THR A 86 -7.21 25.76 5.65
N THR A 87 -7.42 27.04 5.43
CA THR A 87 -8.49 27.57 4.58
C THR A 87 -7.91 28.27 3.37
N PHE A 88 -8.42 27.95 2.18
CA PHE A 88 -8.08 28.66 0.94
C PHE A 88 -9.32 29.35 0.39
N PRO A 89 -9.24 30.63 0.01
CA PRO A 89 -10.29 31.24 -0.78
C PRO A 89 -10.33 30.56 -2.15
N ASP A 90 -11.49 30.00 -2.48
CA ASP A 90 -11.87 29.55 -3.82
C ASP A 90 -12.97 30.49 -4.31
N GLY A 91 -13.09 30.72 -5.62
CA GLY A 91 -14.04 31.69 -6.19
C GLY A 91 -15.52 31.44 -5.82
N HIS A 92 -15.82 30.31 -5.17
CA HIS A 92 -17.14 29.89 -4.69
C HIS A 92 -17.24 29.71 -3.16
N GLY A 93 -16.21 30.09 -2.39
CA GLY A 93 -16.17 29.99 -0.92
C GLY A 93 -14.79 29.59 -0.37
N ALA A 94 -14.67 29.32 0.93
CA ALA A 94 -13.41 28.85 1.51
C ALA A 94 -13.30 27.31 1.45
N MET A 95 -12.28 26.79 0.78
CA MET A 95 -11.91 25.37 0.87
C MET A 95 -11.21 25.10 2.20
N ILE A 96 -11.78 24.21 3.02
CA ILE A 96 -11.28 23.90 4.36
C ILE A 96 -10.61 22.52 4.36
N TYR A 97 -9.32 22.48 4.68
CA TYR A 97 -8.57 21.24 4.86
C TYR A 97 -8.27 20.98 6.32
N GLN A 98 -8.67 19.81 6.80
CA GLN A 98 -8.28 19.31 8.11
C GLN A 98 -6.94 18.55 8.01
N SER A 99 -6.13 18.59 9.07
CA SER A 99 -4.83 17.90 9.13
C SER A 99 -4.90 16.38 8.92
N THR A 100 -6.04 15.77 9.24
CA THR A 100 -6.32 14.34 9.06
C THR A 100 -6.74 13.99 7.63
N SER A 101 -6.95 14.97 6.76
CA SER A 101 -7.30 14.76 5.37
C SER A 101 -6.13 14.18 4.59
N ASN A 102 -6.35 13.02 3.96
CA ASN A 102 -5.35 12.42 3.09
C ASN A 102 -5.04 13.25 1.84
N THR A 103 -6.02 13.97 1.31
CA THR A 103 -5.82 14.92 0.21
C THR A 103 -4.86 16.01 0.64
N TRP A 104 -5.05 16.55 1.85
CA TRP A 104 -4.18 17.59 2.39
C TRP A 104 -2.76 17.10 2.64
N MET A 105 -2.61 15.88 3.19
CA MET A 105 -1.29 15.27 3.34
C MET A 105 -0.57 15.12 1.99
N LEU A 106 -1.26 14.63 0.94
CA LEU A 106 -0.65 14.52 -0.39
C LEU A 106 -0.31 15.90 -0.97
N ILE A 107 -1.15 16.91 -0.78
CA ILE A 107 -0.85 18.30 -1.19
C ILE A 107 0.43 18.81 -0.53
N LYS A 108 0.63 18.56 0.77
CA LYS A 108 1.87 18.92 1.48
C LYS A 108 3.09 18.21 0.88
N VAL A 109 2.97 16.92 0.59
CA VAL A 109 4.03 16.15 -0.08
C VAL A 109 4.35 16.75 -1.45
N LEU A 110 3.33 17.08 -2.26
CA LEU A 110 3.52 17.71 -3.57
C LEU A 110 4.17 19.09 -3.44
N ALA A 111 3.78 19.90 -2.45
CA ALA A 111 4.38 21.21 -2.22
C ALA A 111 5.88 21.11 -1.89
N LEU A 112 6.28 20.09 -1.14
CA LEU A 112 7.71 19.81 -0.88
C LEU A 112 8.42 19.28 -2.13
N LEU A 113 7.78 18.39 -2.90
CA LEU A 113 8.34 17.90 -4.17
C LEU A 113 8.48 19.01 -5.22
N ASN A 114 7.66 20.06 -5.15
CA ASN A 114 7.73 21.21 -6.05
C ASN A 114 9.04 22.00 -5.97
N PHE A 115 9.80 21.89 -4.87
CA PHE A 115 11.15 22.44 -4.82
C PHE A 115 12.13 21.67 -5.73
N LEU A 116 11.88 20.38 -5.97
CA LEU A 116 12.65 19.55 -6.92
C LEU A 116 12.10 19.64 -8.34
N SER A 117 10.77 19.67 -8.50
CA SER A 117 10.12 19.64 -9.81
C SER A 117 9.88 21.00 -10.43
N VAL A 118 10.14 22.11 -9.72
CA VAL A 118 9.80 23.47 -10.16
C VAL A 118 8.30 23.57 -10.50
N SER A 119 7.46 22.98 -9.64
CA SER A 119 6.00 22.92 -9.82
C SER A 119 5.51 22.17 -11.07
N GLN A 120 6.35 21.32 -11.67
CA GLN A 120 5.97 20.50 -12.83
C GLN A 120 5.32 19.18 -12.38
N GLY A 121 4.04 19.00 -12.73
CA GLY A 121 3.26 17.83 -12.30
C GLY A 121 3.80 16.49 -12.78
N TRP A 122 4.35 16.41 -14.00
CA TRP A 122 4.90 15.16 -14.53
C TRP A 122 6.16 14.69 -13.78
N LEU A 123 6.96 15.61 -13.25
CA LEU A 123 8.11 15.29 -12.39
C LEU A 123 7.64 14.81 -11.00
N ASN A 124 6.61 15.43 -10.42
CA ASN A 124 6.01 14.91 -9.18
C ASN A 124 5.44 13.49 -9.37
N ALA A 125 4.80 13.25 -10.52
CA ALA A 125 4.30 11.93 -10.90
C ALA A 125 5.44 10.90 -11.00
N LEU A 126 6.59 11.29 -11.59
CA LEU A 126 7.79 10.47 -11.65
C LEU A 126 8.30 10.12 -10.25
N TYR A 127 8.47 11.12 -9.36
CA TYR A 127 8.99 10.89 -8.01
C TYR A 127 8.09 9.96 -7.18
N LEU A 128 6.77 10.16 -7.24
CA LEU A 128 5.82 9.29 -6.53
C LEU A 128 5.78 7.86 -7.09
N SER A 129 5.84 7.71 -8.42
CA SER A 129 5.97 6.39 -9.05
C SER A 129 7.27 5.67 -8.65
N LEU A 130 8.37 6.41 -8.59
CA LEU A 130 9.67 5.87 -8.18
C LEU A 130 9.65 5.45 -6.70
N PHE A 131 9.05 6.27 -5.83
CA PHE A 131 8.87 5.92 -4.42
C PHE A 131 8.05 4.63 -4.25
N ALA A 132 6.94 4.51 -4.98
CA ALA A 132 6.11 3.31 -4.96
C ALA A 132 6.88 2.07 -5.47
N PHE A 133 7.66 2.22 -6.56
CA PHE A 133 8.53 1.17 -7.05
C PHE A 133 9.58 0.73 -6.01
N ILE A 134 10.27 1.67 -5.36
CA ILE A 134 11.30 1.37 -4.36
C ILE A 134 10.72 0.51 -3.24
N GLY A 135 9.56 0.89 -2.68
CA GLY A 135 8.93 0.14 -1.61
C GLY A 135 8.55 -1.29 -2.02
N CYS A 136 7.91 -1.42 -3.19
CA CYS A 136 7.53 -2.73 -3.74
C CYS A 136 8.75 -3.60 -4.07
N TRP A 137 9.77 -3.04 -4.72
CA TRP A 137 11.00 -3.75 -5.08
C TRP A 137 11.73 -4.27 -3.84
N VAL A 138 11.93 -3.40 -2.83
CA VAL A 138 12.63 -3.76 -1.60
C VAL A 138 11.88 -4.87 -0.86
N LEU A 139 10.54 -4.82 -0.81
CA LEU A 139 9.75 -5.89 -0.22
C LEU A 139 9.86 -7.19 -1.02
N SER A 140 9.68 -7.18 -2.34
CA SER A 140 9.81 -8.38 -3.18
C SER A 140 11.20 -9.03 -3.04
N ARG A 141 12.25 -8.21 -2.97
CA ARG A 141 13.63 -8.63 -2.74
C ARG A 141 13.79 -9.32 -1.38
N ILE A 142 13.36 -8.66 -0.30
CA ILE A 142 13.45 -9.20 1.06
C ILE A 142 12.65 -10.50 1.19
N LEU A 143 11.43 -10.55 0.63
CA LEU A 143 10.63 -11.76 0.61
C LEU A 143 11.35 -12.91 -0.10
N ALA A 144 12.02 -12.65 -1.22
CA ALA A 144 12.76 -13.68 -1.96
C ALA A 144 14.05 -14.14 -1.26
N GLU A 145 14.69 -13.28 -0.47
CA GLU A 145 15.86 -13.64 0.33
C GLU A 145 15.46 -14.51 1.53
N ARG A 146 14.38 -14.15 2.22
CA ARG A 146 13.96 -14.76 3.50
C ARG A 146 13.02 -15.95 3.33
N PHE A 147 12.15 -15.92 2.32
CA PHE A 147 11.07 -16.87 2.18
C PHE A 147 10.99 -17.42 0.74
N LEU A 148 10.24 -18.50 0.58
CA LEU A 148 9.92 -19.10 -0.72
C LEU A 148 8.39 -19.09 -0.90
N PRO A 149 7.89 -19.04 -2.14
CA PRO A 149 8.61 -18.86 -3.41
C PRO A 149 9.03 -17.40 -3.69
N THR A 150 10.16 -17.25 -4.38
CA THR A 150 10.71 -15.96 -4.85
C THR A 150 9.76 -15.18 -5.77
N GLY A 151 9.00 -15.89 -6.61
CA GLY A 151 8.11 -15.26 -7.60
C GLY A 151 6.82 -14.64 -7.05
N ALA A 152 6.34 -15.08 -5.88
CA ALA A 152 5.06 -14.60 -5.34
C ALA A 152 5.10 -13.09 -5.05
N GLY A 153 6.18 -12.63 -4.38
CA GLY A 153 6.38 -11.21 -4.09
C GLY A 153 6.61 -10.37 -5.36
N VAL A 154 7.19 -10.94 -6.42
CA VAL A 154 7.38 -10.25 -7.70
C VAL A 154 6.03 -10.02 -8.39
N VAL A 155 5.25 -11.08 -8.55
CA VAL A 155 3.94 -10.97 -9.22
C VAL A 155 3.02 -10.03 -8.43
N ALA A 156 2.95 -10.22 -7.12
CA ALA A 156 2.11 -9.43 -6.23
C ALA A 156 2.39 -7.92 -6.30
N PHE A 157 3.64 -7.49 -6.13
CA PHE A 157 3.97 -6.08 -5.92
C PHE A 157 4.46 -5.35 -7.18
N LEU A 158 4.94 -6.06 -8.20
CA LEU A 158 5.59 -5.47 -9.37
C LEU A 158 4.84 -5.72 -10.69
N LEU A 159 4.26 -6.90 -10.88
CA LEU A 159 3.72 -7.30 -12.20
C LEU A 159 2.19 -7.26 -12.28
N TRP A 160 1.47 -7.31 -11.15
CA TRP A 160 0.01 -7.37 -11.18
C TRP A 160 -0.62 -6.07 -11.72
N PRO A 161 -1.48 -6.12 -12.77
CA PRO A 161 -1.90 -4.95 -13.53
C PRO A 161 -2.48 -3.80 -12.70
N SER A 162 -3.56 -4.04 -11.94
CA SER A 162 -4.18 -2.99 -11.11
C SER A 162 -3.24 -2.40 -10.05
N VAL A 163 -2.29 -3.19 -9.54
CA VAL A 163 -1.36 -2.75 -8.49
C VAL A 163 -0.41 -1.68 -9.02
N TRP A 164 0.27 -1.94 -10.13
CA TRP A 164 1.17 -0.92 -10.69
C TRP A 164 0.41 0.18 -11.44
N PHE A 165 -0.76 -0.11 -12.02
CA PHE A 165 -1.53 0.92 -12.73
C PHE A 165 -2.06 2.01 -11.79
N TRP A 166 -2.66 1.64 -10.66
CA TRP A 166 -3.26 2.61 -9.73
C TRP A 166 -2.24 3.27 -8.80
N ALA A 167 -1.23 2.52 -8.35
CA ALA A 167 -0.17 3.01 -7.47
C ALA A 167 1.01 3.67 -8.23
N THR A 168 0.70 4.48 -9.25
CA THR A 168 1.64 5.30 -10.02
C THR A 168 1.10 6.71 -10.27
N GLY A 169 2.00 7.64 -10.59
CA GLY A 169 1.68 9.04 -10.83
C GLY A 169 1.32 9.81 -9.57
N ILE A 170 0.63 10.95 -9.74
CA ILE A 170 0.10 11.74 -8.61
C ILE A 170 -1.15 11.04 -8.07
N SER A 171 -0.94 10.08 -7.18
CA SER A 171 -2.02 9.35 -6.51
C SER A 171 -1.70 9.11 -5.04
N LYS A 172 -2.75 9.09 -4.22
CA LYS A 172 -2.64 8.71 -2.80
C LYS A 172 -2.19 7.25 -2.68
N GLU A 173 -2.57 6.45 -3.66
CA GLU A 173 -2.27 5.02 -3.73
C GLU A 173 -0.76 4.77 -3.94
N ALA A 174 -0.10 5.58 -4.78
CA ALA A 174 1.35 5.46 -4.96
C ALA A 174 2.11 5.66 -3.63
N ALA A 175 1.73 6.68 -2.85
CA ALA A 175 2.34 6.97 -1.55
C ALA A 175 1.96 5.92 -0.49
N LEU A 176 0.71 5.45 -0.48
CA LEU A 176 0.22 4.46 0.48
C LEU A 176 0.86 3.08 0.25
N LEU A 177 0.87 2.59 -0.99
CA LEU A 177 1.49 1.30 -1.32
C LEU A 177 3.00 1.34 -1.13
N GLY A 178 3.65 2.41 -1.58
CA GLY A 178 5.10 2.58 -1.44
C GLY A 178 5.54 2.57 0.02
N SER A 179 4.85 3.33 0.87
CA SER A 179 5.13 3.39 2.32
C SER A 179 4.81 2.06 3.02
N GLY A 180 3.67 1.44 2.73
CA GLY A 180 3.26 0.18 3.35
C GLY A 180 4.16 -1.00 2.97
N ALA A 181 4.53 -1.10 1.68
CA ALA A 181 5.45 -2.14 1.21
C ALA A 181 6.84 -1.96 1.82
N TRP A 182 7.39 -0.75 1.81
CA TRP A 182 8.72 -0.49 2.37
C TRP A 182 8.75 -0.71 3.88
N LEU A 183 7.70 -0.29 4.60
CA LEU A 183 7.57 -0.52 6.03
C LEU A 183 7.54 -2.01 6.36
N THR A 184 6.72 -2.78 5.64
CA THR A 184 6.67 -4.25 5.76
C THR A 184 8.04 -4.85 5.51
N ALA A 185 8.76 -4.37 4.50
CA ALA A 185 10.10 -4.85 4.16
C ALA A 185 11.08 -4.65 5.32
N ARG A 186 11.13 -3.45 5.91
CA ARG A 186 12.00 -3.13 7.05
C ARG A 186 11.71 -4.00 8.27
N VAL A 187 10.43 -4.23 8.56
CA VAL A 187 10.01 -5.08 9.68
C VAL A 187 10.39 -6.55 9.41
N VAL A 188 10.12 -7.06 8.22
CA VAL A 188 10.47 -8.44 7.85
C VAL A 188 11.98 -8.65 7.89
N GLU A 189 12.77 -7.74 7.31
CA GLU A 189 14.23 -7.82 7.30
C GLU A 189 14.82 -7.87 8.71
N ARG A 190 14.27 -7.08 9.63
CA ARG A 190 14.74 -7.01 11.03
C ARG A 190 14.33 -8.21 11.87
N LEU A 191 13.09 -8.70 11.70
CA LEU A 191 12.52 -9.78 12.51
C LEU A 191 12.93 -11.18 12.02
N TYR A 192 13.24 -11.32 10.72
CA TYR A 192 13.62 -12.58 10.10
C TYR A 192 15.06 -12.49 9.53
N PRO A 193 16.09 -12.49 10.38
CA PRO A 193 17.49 -12.46 9.93
C PRO A 193 17.87 -13.74 9.16
N ILE A 194 18.79 -13.61 8.19
CA ILE A 194 19.37 -14.78 7.48
C ILE A 194 20.48 -15.33 8.36
N PRO A 195 20.44 -16.62 8.73
CA PRO A 195 21.53 -17.26 9.45
C PRO A 195 22.84 -17.20 8.64
N ASN A 196 23.97 -16.96 9.32
CA ASN A 196 25.35 -17.03 8.77
C ASN A 196 25.75 -15.99 7.71
N CYS A 197 24.94 -14.96 7.45
CA CYS A 197 25.42 -13.79 6.72
C CYS A 197 26.13 -12.85 7.70
N GLY A 198 27.47 -12.82 7.66
CA GLY A 198 28.31 -11.90 8.44
C GLY A 198 27.81 -10.46 8.36
N GLU A 199 27.99 -9.72 9.45
CA GLU A 199 27.44 -8.39 9.75
C GLU A 199 27.19 -7.54 8.50
N ALA A 200 25.96 -7.57 7.98
CA ALA A 200 25.52 -6.56 7.03
C ALA A 200 25.68 -5.22 7.73
N LYS A 201 26.45 -4.28 7.15
CA LYS A 201 26.73 -2.93 7.68
C LYS A 201 25.51 -2.43 8.44
N SER A 202 25.59 -2.50 9.78
CA SER A 202 24.48 -2.19 10.66
C SER A 202 24.11 -0.74 10.40
N THR A 203 23.02 -0.51 9.65
CA THR A 203 22.41 0.80 9.62
C THR A 203 22.14 1.15 11.06
N SER A 204 22.76 2.24 11.54
CA SER A 204 22.62 2.64 12.95
C SER A 204 21.15 2.58 13.35
N LEU A 205 20.89 1.98 14.50
CA LEU A 205 19.54 1.75 15.01
C LEU A 205 18.69 3.02 14.98
N PHE A 206 19.33 4.18 15.18
CA PHE A 206 18.73 5.50 15.04
C PHE A 206 18.15 5.75 13.63
N TRP A 207 18.95 5.58 12.57
CA TRP A 207 18.49 5.76 11.18
C TRP A 207 17.46 4.72 10.77
N TRP A 208 17.54 3.52 11.34
CA TRP A 208 16.50 2.51 11.16
C TRP A 208 15.17 3.00 11.74
N TRP A 209 15.14 3.43 13.00
CA TRP A 209 13.92 3.95 13.64
C TRP A 209 13.39 5.20 12.95
N LEU A 210 14.25 6.16 12.62
CA LEU A 210 13.84 7.39 11.95
C LEU A 210 13.12 7.09 10.62
N GLY A 211 13.69 6.22 9.79
CA GLY A 211 13.05 5.85 8.53
C GLY A 211 11.78 5.02 8.71
N THR A 212 11.74 4.13 9.71
CA THR A 212 10.54 3.33 10.02
C THR A 212 9.39 4.22 10.51
N LEU A 213 9.67 5.18 11.40
CA LEU A 213 8.70 6.14 11.90
C LEU A 213 8.22 7.10 10.81
N ALA A 214 9.12 7.59 9.95
CA ALA A 214 8.75 8.43 8.81
C ALA A 214 7.81 7.69 7.83
N LEU A 215 8.11 6.42 7.52
CA LEU A 215 7.25 5.59 6.67
C LEU A 215 5.90 5.30 7.34
N ALA A 216 5.89 4.99 8.63
CA ALA A 216 4.65 4.76 9.38
C ALA A 216 3.77 6.01 9.45
N TYR A 217 4.38 7.19 9.67
CA TYR A 217 3.70 8.48 9.65
C TYR A 217 3.06 8.76 8.29
N LEU A 218 3.85 8.63 7.22
CA LEU A 218 3.37 8.81 5.85
C LEU A 218 2.21 7.84 5.54
N HIS A 219 2.38 6.56 5.88
CA HIS A 219 1.38 5.53 5.64
C HIS A 219 0.06 5.84 6.37
N PHE A 220 0.15 6.20 7.66
CA PHE A 220 -1.00 6.57 8.49
C PHE A 220 -1.76 7.78 7.94
N HIS A 221 -1.06 8.85 7.57
CA HIS A 221 -1.70 10.06 7.05
C HIS A 221 -2.18 9.93 5.60
N MET A 222 -1.66 8.98 4.82
CA MET A 222 -2.19 8.70 3.49
C MET A 222 -3.56 8.06 3.56
N ARG A 223 -3.78 7.03 4.39
CA ARG A 223 -5.12 6.50 4.69
C ARG A 223 -5.10 5.73 6.01
N TYR A 224 -5.51 6.37 7.09
CA TYR A 224 -5.46 5.77 8.43
C TYR A 224 -6.21 4.44 8.53
N PHE A 225 -7.33 4.27 7.81
CA PHE A 225 -8.13 3.05 7.85
C PHE A 225 -7.51 1.86 7.08
N PHE A 226 -6.58 2.13 6.15
CA PHE A 226 -5.70 1.10 5.57
C PHE A 226 -4.47 0.87 6.45
N ALA A 227 -3.87 1.97 6.92
CA ALA A 227 -2.62 1.92 7.66
C ALA A 227 -2.76 1.27 9.03
N THR A 228 -3.87 1.52 9.74
CA THR A 228 -4.07 1.01 11.10
C THR A 228 -4.04 -0.53 11.10
N PRO A 229 -4.84 -1.26 10.31
CA PRO A 229 -4.75 -2.72 10.29
C PRO A 229 -3.36 -3.25 9.95
N LEU A 230 -2.62 -2.63 9.02
CA LEU A 230 -1.26 -3.07 8.68
C LEU A 230 -0.28 -2.83 9.83
N LEU A 231 -0.31 -1.64 10.44
CA LEU A 231 0.55 -1.28 11.57
C LEU A 231 0.30 -2.19 12.78
N VAL A 232 -0.96 -2.52 13.06
CA VAL A 232 -1.32 -3.46 14.13
C VAL A 232 -0.72 -4.83 13.87
N VAL A 233 -0.83 -5.33 12.65
CA VAL A 233 -0.23 -6.61 12.26
C VAL A 233 1.29 -6.59 12.45
N LEU A 234 1.97 -5.56 11.93
CA LEU A 234 3.43 -5.45 12.03
C LEU A 234 3.91 -5.31 13.49
N CYS A 235 3.23 -4.48 14.29
CA CYS A 235 3.51 -4.34 15.72
C CYS A 235 3.25 -5.63 16.49
N SER A 236 2.17 -6.34 16.20
CA SER A 236 1.85 -7.63 16.84
C SER A 236 2.93 -8.69 16.54
N ILE A 237 3.40 -8.74 15.28
CA ILE A 237 4.48 -9.67 14.89
C ILE A 237 5.80 -9.27 15.55
N ALA A 238 6.13 -7.98 15.63
CA ALA A 238 7.32 -7.47 16.31
C ALA A 238 7.28 -7.79 17.82
N PHE A 239 6.14 -7.52 18.47
CA PHE A 239 5.91 -7.83 19.88
C PHE A 239 6.01 -9.33 20.15
N SER A 240 5.45 -10.17 19.28
CA SER A 240 5.57 -11.63 19.41
C SER A 240 7.04 -12.11 19.33
N HIS A 241 7.87 -11.48 18.50
CA HIS A 241 9.31 -11.79 18.42
C HIS A 241 10.06 -11.32 19.65
N TRP A 242 9.72 -10.14 20.17
CA TRP A 242 10.27 -9.66 21.43
C TRP A 242 9.95 -10.61 22.59
N LEU A 243 8.71 -11.11 22.66
CA LEU A 243 8.28 -12.02 23.71
C LEU A 243 8.97 -13.40 23.65
N ARG A 244 9.41 -13.84 22.46
CA ARG A 244 10.19 -15.09 22.30
C ARG A 244 11.51 -15.08 23.08
N ARG A 245 12.07 -13.90 23.39
CA ARG A 245 13.26 -13.77 24.25
C ARG A 245 13.07 -14.44 25.61
N TYR A 246 11.83 -14.51 26.10
CA TYR A 246 11.50 -15.05 27.42
C TYR A 246 11.06 -16.54 27.39
N ARG A 247 11.22 -17.25 26.27
CA ARG A 247 10.88 -18.70 26.11
C ARG A 247 9.42 -19.07 26.44
N LEU A 248 8.49 -18.11 26.37
CA LEU A 248 7.15 -18.23 26.98
C LEU A 248 6.14 -19.19 26.30
N THR A 249 6.36 -19.78 25.11
CA THR A 249 5.55 -20.88 24.50
C THR A 249 5.90 -21.11 23.01
N ARG A 250 5.24 -22.09 22.35
CA ARG A 250 5.36 -22.38 20.90
C ARG A 250 5.15 -21.13 20.02
N PRO A 251 5.93 -20.96 18.94
CA PRO A 251 6.08 -19.69 18.22
C PRO A 251 4.83 -19.15 17.53
N TYR A 252 3.85 -20.00 17.20
CA TYR A 252 2.63 -19.59 16.50
C TYR A 252 1.48 -19.21 17.44
N ARG A 253 1.32 -19.89 18.59
CA ARG A 253 0.26 -19.56 19.57
C ARG A 253 0.48 -18.17 20.14
N VAL A 254 1.72 -17.85 20.49
CA VAL A 254 2.12 -16.50 20.94
C VAL A 254 1.77 -15.44 19.90
N GLN A 255 1.94 -15.72 18.61
CA GLN A 255 1.62 -14.77 17.54
C GLN A 255 0.12 -14.52 17.42
N VAL A 256 -0.69 -15.58 17.47
CA VAL A 256 -2.14 -15.45 17.41
C VAL A 256 -2.67 -14.73 18.65
N ILE A 257 -2.17 -15.05 19.84
CA ILE A 257 -2.54 -14.37 21.08
C ILE A 257 -2.09 -12.92 21.07
N ALA A 258 -0.86 -12.62 20.62
CA ALA A 258 -0.36 -11.24 20.49
C ALA A 258 -1.21 -10.41 19.52
N LEU A 259 -1.61 -11.00 18.39
CA LEU A 259 -2.48 -10.32 17.44
C LEU A 259 -3.89 -10.11 18.02
N ALA A 260 -4.48 -11.13 18.64
CA ALA A 260 -5.80 -11.03 19.26
C ALA A 260 -5.82 -10.00 20.40
N THR A 261 -4.78 -9.98 21.25
CA THR A 261 -4.64 -9.00 22.34
C THR A 261 -4.42 -7.58 21.80
N ALA A 262 -3.61 -7.40 20.75
CA ALA A 262 -3.43 -6.09 20.12
C ALA A 262 -4.73 -5.57 19.51
N LEU A 263 -5.48 -6.41 18.79
CA LEU A 263 -6.78 -6.04 18.23
C LEU A 263 -7.80 -5.71 19.31
N GLY A 264 -7.87 -6.53 20.37
CA GLY A 264 -8.75 -6.29 21.51
C GLY A 264 -8.41 -5.00 22.24
N ALA A 265 -7.13 -4.73 22.49
CA ALA A 265 -6.66 -3.50 23.10
C ALA A 265 -7.03 -2.27 22.26
N ILE A 266 -6.89 -2.35 20.93
CA ILE A 266 -7.25 -1.25 20.03
C ILE A 266 -8.76 -1.05 19.95
N ALA A 267 -9.54 -2.13 19.85
CA ALA A 267 -11.00 -2.04 19.89
C ALA A 267 -11.49 -1.37 21.19
N TRP A 268 -10.80 -1.60 22.31
CA TRP A 268 -11.10 -0.99 23.60
C TRP A 268 -10.60 0.45 23.74
N LEU A 269 -9.38 0.75 23.28
CA LEU A 269 -8.75 2.08 23.39
C LEU A 269 -9.24 3.08 22.34
N ALA A 270 -9.50 2.65 21.11
CA ALA A 270 -9.80 3.56 20.00
C ALA A 270 -11.01 4.48 20.28
N PRO A 271 -12.14 4.00 20.85
CA PRO A 271 -13.28 4.86 21.20
C PRO A 271 -12.96 5.89 22.30
N GLN A 272 -11.95 5.61 23.13
CA GLN A 272 -11.49 6.51 24.21
C GLN A 272 -10.57 7.60 23.67
N VAL A 273 -9.74 7.26 22.68
CA VAL A 273 -8.78 8.18 22.05
C VAL A 273 -9.45 9.14 21.06
N SER A 274 -10.48 8.68 20.33
CA SER A 274 -11.14 9.53 19.34
C SER A 274 -12.63 9.25 19.21
N VAL A 275 -13.40 10.35 19.13
CA VAL A 275 -14.84 10.34 18.86
C VAL A 275 -15.14 9.64 17.52
N ALA A 276 -14.22 9.67 16.55
CA ALA A 276 -14.40 9.02 15.26
C ALA A 276 -14.50 7.49 15.35
N PHE A 277 -13.91 6.87 16.38
CA PHE A 277 -13.95 5.42 16.60
C PHE A 277 -15.06 4.98 17.56
N ARG A 278 -15.87 5.92 18.09
CA ARG A 278 -17.08 5.55 18.82
C ARG A 278 -18.04 4.84 17.88
N MET A 279 -18.62 3.73 18.32
CA MET A 279 -19.43 2.85 17.49
C MET A 279 -20.49 3.61 16.67
N ASN A 280 -21.29 4.49 17.31
CA ASN A 280 -22.33 5.28 16.63
C ASN A 280 -21.76 6.24 15.56
N LYS A 281 -20.57 6.80 15.78
CA LYS A 281 -19.91 7.68 14.80
C LYS A 281 -19.30 6.86 13.67
N PHE A 282 -18.69 5.71 13.97
CA PHE A 282 -18.16 4.82 12.97
C PHE A 282 -19.27 4.32 12.02
N THR A 283 -20.37 3.79 12.56
CA THR A 283 -21.47 3.27 11.74
C THR A 283 -22.14 4.36 10.91
N SER A 284 -22.39 5.54 11.48
CA SER A 284 -22.94 6.68 10.73
C SER A 284 -21.98 7.19 9.64
N GLN A 285 -20.66 7.19 9.86
CA GLN A 285 -19.70 7.55 8.82
C GLN A 285 -19.67 6.52 7.68
N VAL A 286 -19.74 5.22 7.97
CA VAL A 286 -19.80 4.18 6.93
C VAL A 286 -21.00 4.40 6.01
N VAL A 287 -22.19 4.57 6.60
CA VAL A 287 -23.43 4.81 5.82
C VAL A 287 -23.37 6.14 5.07
N ARG A 288 -22.83 7.20 5.69
CA ARG A 288 -22.70 8.52 5.04
C ARG A 288 -21.78 8.47 3.82
N VAL A 289 -20.61 7.83 3.95
CA VAL A 289 -19.65 7.68 2.85
C VAL A 289 -20.25 6.81 1.74
N TYR A 290 -20.89 5.70 2.10
CA TYR A 290 -21.61 4.86 1.13
C TYR A 290 -22.66 5.67 0.36
N ALA A 291 -23.57 6.36 1.05
CA ALA A 291 -24.63 7.15 0.42
C ALA A 291 -24.08 8.27 -0.48
N PHE A 292 -22.99 8.92 -0.06
CA PHE A 292 -22.30 9.92 -0.87
C PHE A 292 -21.70 9.31 -2.15
N GLU A 293 -21.04 8.15 -2.06
CA GLU A 293 -20.46 7.49 -3.24
C GLU A 293 -21.54 6.97 -4.19
N VAL A 294 -22.67 6.44 -3.67
CA VAL A 294 -23.81 6.02 -4.51
C VAL A 294 -24.35 7.20 -5.31
N SER A 295 -24.55 8.37 -4.69
CA SER A 295 -25.08 9.55 -5.39
C SER A 295 -24.15 10.07 -6.49
N HIS A 296 -22.84 9.81 -6.39
CA HIS A 296 -21.84 10.15 -7.40
C HIS A 296 -21.60 9.04 -8.44
N THR A 297 -22.35 7.94 -8.38
CA THR A 297 -22.18 6.76 -9.24
C THR A 297 -23.40 6.46 -10.13
N ILE A 298 -24.37 7.39 -10.19
CA ILE A 298 -25.55 7.28 -11.05
C ILE A 298 -25.11 7.03 -12.51
N GLY A 299 -25.66 5.98 -13.13
CA GLY A 299 -25.33 5.58 -14.51
C GLY A 299 -24.01 4.83 -14.68
N ARG A 300 -23.32 4.47 -13.59
CA ARG A 300 -22.09 3.66 -13.60
C ARG A 300 -22.29 2.35 -12.82
N PRO A 301 -21.53 1.28 -13.14
CA PRO A 301 -21.58 0.04 -12.38
C PRO A 301 -21.21 0.26 -10.91
N HIS A 302 -22.09 -0.18 -10.00
CA HIS A 302 -21.90 -0.02 -8.56
C HIS A 302 -22.45 -1.20 -7.76
N LEU A 303 -21.98 -1.30 -6.52
CA LEU A 303 -22.50 -2.22 -5.52
C LEU A 303 -23.72 -1.63 -4.84
N GLU A 304 -24.70 -2.48 -4.55
CA GLU A 304 -25.91 -2.11 -3.82
C GLU A 304 -26.01 -2.94 -2.54
N TYR A 305 -26.23 -2.25 -1.42
CA TYR A 305 -26.56 -2.84 -0.12
C TYR A 305 -27.96 -2.39 0.29
N PRO A 306 -29.00 -3.20 0.05
CA PRO A 306 -30.36 -2.83 0.43
C PRO A 306 -30.46 -2.76 1.96
N ASN A 307 -31.16 -1.74 2.48
CA ASN A 307 -31.41 -1.55 3.91
C ASN A 307 -30.13 -1.44 4.78
N LEU A 308 -29.09 -0.78 4.26
CA LEU A 308 -27.89 -0.48 5.05
C LEU A 308 -28.20 0.64 6.08
N HIS A 309 -28.26 0.26 7.35
CA HIS A 309 -28.54 1.15 8.47
C HIS A 309 -27.28 1.45 9.30
N PRO A 310 -27.21 2.57 10.03
CA PRO A 310 -26.06 2.94 10.85
C PRO A 310 -26.00 2.15 12.18
N THR A 311 -26.17 0.82 12.11
CA THR A 311 -26.10 -0.09 13.26
C THR A 311 -25.01 -1.16 13.02
N ILE A 312 -24.42 -1.68 14.10
CA ILE A 312 -23.39 -2.72 14.02
C ILE A 312 -23.98 -3.99 13.39
N GLU A 313 -25.23 -4.32 13.72
CA GLU A 313 -25.95 -5.48 13.20
C GLU A 313 -26.11 -5.42 11.68
N SER A 314 -26.57 -4.29 11.15
CA SER A 314 -26.72 -4.11 9.69
C SER A 314 -25.37 -4.20 8.98
N ILE A 315 -24.35 -3.51 9.51
CA ILE A 315 -22.99 -3.55 8.96
C ILE A 315 -22.40 -4.97 9.00
N ALA A 316 -22.57 -5.70 10.10
CA ALA A 316 -22.08 -7.07 10.26
C ALA A 316 -22.81 -8.04 9.32
N ALA A 317 -24.13 -7.87 9.11
CA ALA A 317 -24.90 -8.67 8.18
C ALA A 317 -24.42 -8.50 6.73
N HIS A 318 -24.05 -7.28 6.32
CA HIS A 318 -23.51 -7.01 4.99
C HIS A 318 -22.00 -7.29 4.85
N ALA A 319 -21.28 -7.53 5.94
CA ALA A 319 -19.82 -7.70 5.93
C ALA A 319 -19.34 -8.83 4.99
N PRO A 320 -19.92 -10.04 4.99
CA PRO A 320 -19.45 -11.12 4.12
C PRO A 320 -19.63 -10.79 2.64
N LEU A 321 -20.80 -10.25 2.28
CA LEU A 321 -21.09 -9.82 0.91
C LEU A 321 -20.17 -8.68 0.48
N ALA A 322 -19.87 -7.73 1.37
CA ALA A 322 -18.95 -6.64 1.10
C ALA A 322 -17.52 -7.11 0.84
N VAL A 323 -17.00 -8.06 1.64
CA VAL A 323 -15.69 -8.67 1.40
C VAL A 323 -15.65 -9.39 0.06
N VAL A 324 -16.67 -10.22 -0.25
CA VAL A 324 -16.73 -10.93 -1.54
C VAL A 324 -16.79 -9.96 -2.71
N ASN A 325 -17.63 -8.93 -2.63
CA ASN A 325 -17.73 -7.91 -3.67
C ASN A 325 -16.42 -7.15 -3.84
N ALA A 326 -15.77 -6.71 -2.77
CA ALA A 326 -14.50 -6.01 -2.82
C ALA A 326 -13.37 -6.83 -3.46
N LEU A 327 -13.35 -8.14 -3.22
CA LEU A 327 -12.28 -9.01 -3.70
C LEU A 327 -12.53 -9.56 -5.10
N THR A 328 -13.79 -9.72 -5.51
CA THR A 328 -14.13 -10.46 -6.74
C THR A 328 -14.78 -9.62 -7.83
N ARG A 329 -15.41 -8.48 -7.52
CA ARG A 329 -16.06 -7.62 -8.53
C ARG A 329 -15.12 -6.57 -9.12
N PRO A 330 -15.32 -6.14 -10.38
CA PRO A 330 -16.34 -6.62 -11.32
C PRO A 330 -16.08 -8.06 -11.81
N TRP A 331 -17.13 -8.82 -12.05
CA TRP A 331 -17.02 -10.12 -12.71
C TRP A 331 -16.83 -9.97 -14.21
N LEU A 332 -16.26 -10.99 -14.85
CA LEU A 332 -16.08 -11.00 -16.29
C LEU A 332 -17.45 -10.93 -17.00
N GLY A 333 -17.64 -9.91 -17.84
CA GLY A 333 -18.90 -9.70 -18.56
C GLY A 333 -19.99 -8.94 -17.78
N GLU A 334 -19.73 -8.51 -16.54
CA GLU A 334 -20.69 -7.71 -15.75
C GLU A 334 -20.96 -6.34 -16.37
N THR A 335 -20.02 -5.80 -17.14
CA THR A 335 -20.19 -4.53 -17.85
C THR A 335 -19.57 -4.61 -19.25
N LYS A 336 -20.22 -3.96 -20.22
CA LYS A 336 -19.71 -3.87 -21.62
C LYS A 336 -18.61 -2.81 -21.81
N GLN A 337 -18.29 -2.00 -20.81
CA GLN A 337 -17.24 -1.00 -20.93
C GLN A 337 -15.86 -1.65 -20.86
N THR A 338 -14.98 -1.28 -21.78
CA THR A 338 -13.65 -1.89 -21.99
C THR A 338 -12.78 -1.86 -20.72
N PHE A 339 -12.84 -0.78 -19.96
CA PHE A 339 -12.11 -0.64 -18.70
C PHE A 339 -12.50 -1.71 -17.67
N TYR A 340 -13.80 -1.96 -17.50
CA TYR A 340 -14.30 -2.97 -16.56
C TYR A 340 -14.08 -4.40 -17.06
N LEU A 341 -13.99 -4.61 -18.38
CA LEU A 341 -13.66 -5.92 -18.94
C LEU A 341 -12.23 -6.35 -18.55
N ALA A 342 -11.25 -5.43 -18.64
CA ALA A 342 -9.89 -5.68 -18.20
C ALA A 342 -9.81 -5.98 -16.69
N ALA A 343 -10.55 -5.22 -15.87
CA ALA A 343 -10.68 -5.49 -14.44
C ALA A 343 -11.37 -6.85 -14.16
N GLY A 344 -12.36 -7.24 -14.96
CA GLY A 344 -13.05 -8.53 -14.88
C GLY A 344 -12.15 -9.71 -15.23
N LEU A 345 -11.26 -9.57 -16.22
CA LEU A 345 -10.24 -10.58 -16.54
C LEU A 345 -9.24 -10.75 -15.39
N GLU A 346 -8.79 -9.64 -14.81
CA GLU A 346 -7.92 -9.67 -13.63
C GLU A 346 -8.62 -10.38 -12.45
N ASN A 347 -9.91 -10.14 -12.24
CA ASN A 347 -10.68 -10.77 -11.18
C ASN A 347 -10.96 -12.25 -11.44
N ALA A 348 -11.17 -12.65 -12.69
CA ALA A 348 -11.24 -14.06 -13.06
C ALA A 348 -9.92 -14.77 -12.70
N ALA A 349 -8.77 -14.13 -12.95
CA ALA A 349 -7.47 -14.65 -12.52
C ALA A 349 -7.37 -14.75 -10.98
N LEU A 350 -7.86 -13.75 -10.23
CA LEU A 350 -7.92 -13.82 -8.76
C LEU A 350 -8.79 -14.98 -8.27
N LEU A 351 -9.94 -15.23 -8.89
CA LEU A 351 -10.82 -16.35 -8.54
C LEU A 351 -10.12 -17.70 -8.76
N ILE A 352 -9.38 -17.85 -9.85
CA ILE A 352 -8.54 -19.03 -10.10
C ILE A 352 -7.49 -19.18 -8.99
N LEU A 353 -6.85 -18.09 -8.57
CA LEU A 353 -5.87 -18.13 -7.47
C LEU A 353 -6.51 -18.50 -6.12
N PHE A 354 -7.73 -18.03 -5.84
CA PHE A 354 -8.50 -18.46 -4.67
C PHE A 354 -8.81 -19.96 -4.71
N ALA A 355 -9.25 -20.48 -5.86
CA ALA A 355 -9.52 -21.90 -6.04
C ALA A 355 -8.25 -22.75 -5.84
N LEU A 356 -7.13 -22.34 -6.44
CA LEU A 356 -5.83 -23.01 -6.26
C LEU A 356 -5.36 -22.98 -4.79
N PHE A 357 -5.56 -21.85 -4.11
CA PHE A 357 -5.24 -21.74 -2.69
C PHE A 357 -6.12 -22.64 -1.82
N GLY A 358 -7.43 -22.71 -2.10
CA GLY A 358 -8.37 -23.62 -1.41
C GLY A 358 -7.97 -25.08 -1.57
N LEU A 359 -7.67 -25.51 -2.80
CA LEU A 359 -7.16 -26.86 -3.09
C LEU A 359 -5.83 -27.13 -2.36
N ALA A 360 -4.93 -26.15 -2.34
CA ALA A 360 -3.67 -26.27 -1.60
C ALA A 360 -3.89 -26.41 -0.10
N ALA A 361 -4.86 -25.69 0.46
CA ALA A 361 -5.21 -25.75 1.87
C ALA A 361 -5.79 -27.11 2.27
N MET A 362 -6.67 -27.68 1.44
CA MET A 362 -7.22 -29.02 1.64
C MET A 362 -6.12 -30.10 1.65
N HIS A 363 -5.06 -29.92 0.86
CA HIS A 363 -3.89 -30.81 0.83
C HIS A 363 -2.76 -30.41 1.79
N GLY A 364 -2.99 -29.50 2.74
CA GLY A 364 -1.99 -29.09 3.74
C GLY A 364 -0.77 -28.32 3.18
N CYS A 365 -0.86 -27.80 1.96
CA CYS A 365 0.22 -27.17 1.20
C CYS A 365 0.11 -25.63 1.12
N ILE A 366 -0.26 -24.98 2.23
CA ILE A 366 -0.71 -23.57 2.27
C ILE A 366 0.40 -22.55 1.94
N GLY A 367 1.67 -22.89 2.19
CA GLY A 367 2.81 -22.04 1.80
C GLY A 367 3.98 -22.10 2.77
N LYS A 368 4.97 -21.22 2.57
CA LYS A 368 6.21 -21.20 3.36
C LYS A 368 6.45 -19.88 4.10
N LEU A 369 5.52 -18.91 4.04
CA LEU A 369 5.62 -17.72 4.88
C LEU A 369 5.41 -18.08 6.36
N PRO A 370 6.03 -17.34 7.30
CA PRO A 370 5.78 -17.52 8.72
C PRO A 370 4.29 -17.40 9.04
N VAL A 371 3.75 -18.34 9.82
CA VAL A 371 2.30 -18.43 10.11
C VAL A 371 1.73 -17.11 10.64
N GLY A 372 2.40 -16.45 11.60
CA GLY A 372 1.92 -15.16 12.12
C GLY A 372 1.93 -14.03 11.09
N LEU A 373 2.88 -14.03 10.15
CA LEU A 373 2.86 -13.07 9.04
C LEU A 373 1.70 -13.37 8.09
N SER A 374 1.47 -14.64 7.75
CA SER A 374 0.36 -15.05 6.88
C SER A 374 -1.00 -14.71 7.48
N ILE A 375 -1.23 -15.04 8.75
CA ILE A 375 -2.49 -14.75 9.46
C ILE A 375 -2.68 -13.23 9.60
N GLY A 376 -1.63 -12.51 10.00
CA GLY A 376 -1.68 -11.06 10.15
C GLY A 376 -2.01 -10.35 8.84
N LEU A 377 -1.31 -10.68 7.75
CA LEU A 377 -1.59 -10.11 6.43
C LEU A 377 -2.97 -10.52 5.92
N GLY A 378 -3.42 -11.75 6.19
CA GLY A 378 -4.76 -12.20 5.84
C GLY A 378 -5.85 -11.39 6.55
N LEU A 379 -5.65 -11.12 7.84
CA LEU A 379 -6.53 -10.25 8.62
C LEU A 379 -6.51 -8.80 8.11
N PHE A 380 -5.33 -8.26 7.79
CA PHE A 380 -5.21 -6.95 7.16
C PHE A 380 -6.05 -6.88 5.87
N CYS A 381 -5.89 -7.86 4.97
CA CYS A 381 -6.65 -7.92 3.73
C CYS A 381 -8.16 -8.03 3.99
N LEU A 382 -8.59 -8.85 4.95
CA LEU A 382 -10.00 -9.02 5.31
C LEU A 382 -10.61 -7.72 5.85
N MET A 383 -9.93 -7.06 6.80
CA MET A 383 -10.39 -5.80 7.40
C MET A 383 -10.50 -4.69 6.37
N VAL A 384 -9.50 -4.56 5.49
CA VAL A 384 -9.52 -3.55 4.43
C VAL A 384 -10.60 -3.87 3.40
N ALA A 385 -10.73 -5.13 2.96
CA ALA A 385 -11.75 -5.54 2.00
C ALA A 385 -13.17 -5.29 2.54
N PHE A 386 -13.41 -5.56 3.82
CA PHE A 386 -14.65 -5.24 4.52
C PHE A 386 -14.94 -3.73 4.48
N LEU A 387 -13.99 -2.90 4.90
CA LEU A 387 -14.17 -1.45 4.96
C LEU A 387 -14.44 -0.85 3.57
N ILE A 388 -13.59 -1.15 2.58
CA ILE A 388 -13.76 -0.58 1.23
C ILE A 388 -14.97 -1.15 0.51
N GLY A 389 -15.31 -2.42 0.77
CA GLY A 389 -16.48 -3.06 0.18
C GLY A 389 -17.77 -2.38 0.60
N LEU A 390 -17.90 -2.02 1.88
CA LEU A 390 -19.06 -1.30 2.38
C LEU A 390 -19.09 0.18 1.98
N THR A 391 -17.94 0.86 1.97
CA THR A 391 -17.91 2.32 1.79
C THR A 391 -17.78 2.75 0.33
N THR A 392 -17.31 1.88 -0.57
CA THR A 392 -16.92 2.23 -1.94
C THR A 392 -17.73 1.43 -2.97
N PRO A 393 -19.00 1.78 -3.17
CA PRO A 393 -19.87 1.07 -4.10
C PRO A 393 -19.45 1.22 -5.56
N ASN A 394 -18.77 2.30 -5.94
CA ASN A 394 -18.30 2.52 -7.30
C ASN A 394 -17.22 1.50 -7.70
N LEU A 395 -17.49 0.67 -8.72
CA LEU A 395 -16.56 -0.38 -9.14
C LEU A 395 -15.19 0.15 -9.63
N GLY A 396 -15.15 1.36 -10.19
CA GLY A 396 -13.91 2.02 -10.60
C GLY A 396 -13.06 2.47 -9.41
N SER A 397 -13.69 3.18 -8.46
CA SER A 397 -13.05 3.60 -7.20
C SER A 397 -12.63 2.39 -6.36
N LEU A 398 -13.45 1.33 -6.33
CA LEU A 398 -13.17 0.08 -5.65
C LEU A 398 -11.91 -0.59 -6.21
N SER A 399 -11.79 -0.71 -7.54
CA SER A 399 -10.59 -1.24 -8.20
C SER A 399 -9.33 -0.44 -7.84
N ARG A 400 -9.44 0.90 -7.80
CA ARG A 400 -8.36 1.79 -7.36
C ARG A 400 -7.97 1.54 -5.90
N TYR A 401 -8.93 1.52 -4.98
CA TYR A 401 -8.66 1.36 -3.55
C TYR A 401 -8.17 -0.04 -3.19
N ARG A 402 -8.58 -1.04 -3.97
CA ARG A 402 -8.13 -2.43 -3.83
C ARG A 402 -6.65 -2.61 -4.16
N SER A 403 -6.04 -1.76 -4.99
CA SER A 403 -4.62 -1.84 -5.38
C SER A 403 -3.64 -1.86 -4.19
N GLU A 404 -4.09 -1.42 -3.01
CA GLU A 404 -3.33 -1.41 -1.76
C GLU A 404 -3.32 -2.76 -1.04
N LEU A 405 -4.47 -3.42 -0.94
CA LEU A 405 -4.61 -4.71 -0.24
C LEU A 405 -4.22 -5.87 -1.15
N LEU A 406 -4.49 -5.72 -2.45
CA LEU A 406 -4.33 -6.77 -3.45
C LEU A 406 -2.92 -7.38 -3.51
N PRO A 407 -1.81 -6.62 -3.46
CA PRO A 407 -0.48 -7.23 -3.49
C PRO A 407 -0.23 -8.11 -2.26
N PHE A 408 -0.71 -7.73 -1.08
CA PHE A 408 -0.59 -8.57 0.11
C PHE A 408 -1.47 -9.83 0.00
N LEU A 409 -2.68 -9.71 -0.55
CA LEU A 409 -3.55 -10.86 -0.81
C LEU A 409 -2.92 -11.82 -1.84
N LEU A 410 -2.40 -11.28 -2.95
CA LEU A 410 -1.71 -12.06 -3.99
C LEU A 410 -0.49 -12.79 -3.42
N LEU A 411 0.28 -12.16 -2.55
CA LEU A 411 1.39 -12.82 -1.86
C LEU A 411 0.91 -14.06 -1.08
N LEU A 412 -0.22 -13.95 -0.37
CA LEU A 412 -0.81 -15.05 0.39
C LEU A 412 -1.38 -16.16 -0.49
N LEU A 413 -1.98 -15.80 -1.63
CA LEU A 413 -2.53 -16.77 -2.57
C LEU A 413 -1.40 -17.49 -3.33
N LEU A 414 -0.34 -16.79 -3.73
CA LEU A 414 0.72 -17.31 -4.60
C LEU A 414 1.84 -18.09 -3.86
N GLN A 415 1.87 -18.08 -2.53
CA GLN A 415 2.89 -18.81 -1.77
C GLN A 415 2.71 -20.34 -1.73
N ASN A 416 1.55 -20.84 -2.16
CA ASN A 416 1.23 -22.26 -2.12
C ASN A 416 2.01 -23.08 -3.16
N ASN A 417 2.16 -24.40 -2.95
CA ASN A 417 2.99 -25.26 -3.79
C ASN A 417 2.57 -25.34 -5.27
N TYR A 418 1.28 -25.18 -5.60
CA TYR A 418 0.79 -25.20 -6.98
C TYR A 418 1.18 -23.91 -7.70
N ALA A 419 0.94 -22.76 -7.07
CA ALA A 419 1.36 -21.47 -7.60
C ALA A 419 2.89 -21.39 -7.75
N VAL A 420 3.65 -21.95 -6.80
CA VAL A 420 5.12 -22.06 -6.89
C VAL A 420 5.56 -22.76 -8.18
N LYS A 421 4.87 -23.84 -8.59
CA LYS A 421 5.20 -24.56 -9.83
C LYS A 421 5.00 -23.67 -11.05
N LEU A 422 3.89 -22.92 -11.11
CA LEU A 422 3.61 -21.96 -12.18
C LEU A 422 4.68 -20.84 -12.19
N LEU A 423 5.07 -20.34 -11.03
CA LEU A 423 6.05 -19.26 -10.92
C LEU A 423 7.47 -19.67 -11.34
N LYS A 424 7.77 -20.97 -11.50
CA LYS A 424 9.05 -21.42 -12.06
C LYS A 424 9.30 -20.89 -13.47
N TYR A 425 8.24 -20.59 -14.23
CA TYR A 425 8.36 -20.00 -15.57
C TYR A 425 9.01 -18.61 -15.56
N LEU A 426 8.96 -17.88 -14.44
CA LEU A 426 9.69 -16.62 -14.29
C LEU A 426 11.21 -16.81 -14.17
N ARG A 427 11.70 -18.06 -14.08
CA ARG A 427 13.12 -18.43 -13.96
C ARG A 427 13.84 -17.72 -12.80
N LEU A 428 13.10 -17.40 -11.74
CA LEU A 428 13.60 -16.70 -10.55
C LEU A 428 14.27 -17.67 -9.59
N ASN A 429 15.56 -17.88 -9.76
CA ASN A 429 16.36 -18.64 -8.80
C ASN A 429 16.64 -17.81 -7.53
N ARG A 430 16.83 -18.50 -6.41
CA ARG A 430 17.26 -17.86 -5.16
C ARG A 430 18.61 -17.18 -5.40
N VAL A 431 18.70 -15.91 -5.06
CA VAL A 431 19.98 -15.18 -5.14
C VAL A 431 20.91 -15.80 -4.10
N ASN A 432 22.00 -16.42 -4.57
CA ASN A 432 22.98 -17.01 -3.67
C ASN A 432 23.81 -15.88 -3.06
N MET A 433 23.44 -15.46 -1.83
CA MET A 433 24.04 -14.32 -1.13
C MET A 433 25.56 -14.47 -0.92
N ASN A 434 26.08 -15.69 -0.95
CA ASN A 434 27.52 -15.96 -0.86
C ASN A 434 28.31 -15.52 -2.11
N ARG A 435 27.66 -15.31 -3.26
CA ARG A 435 28.29 -14.82 -4.50
C ARG A 435 28.31 -13.29 -4.63
N LEU A 436 27.67 -12.56 -3.69
CA LEU A 436 27.61 -11.09 -3.70
C LEU A 436 28.65 -10.45 -2.78
N ARG A 437 29.62 -11.22 -2.28
CA ARG A 437 30.77 -10.74 -1.50
C ARG A 437 31.89 -10.25 -2.41
#